data_AF-A0A0A1MW46-F1
#
_entry.id   AF-A0A0A1MW46-F1
#
_cell.length_a   1.000
_cell.length_b   1.000
_cell.length_c   1.000
_cell.angle_alpha   90.00
_cell.angle_beta   90.00
_cell.angle_gamma   90.00
#
_symmetry.space_group_name_H-M   'P 1'
#
loop_
_entity.id
_entity.type
_entity.pdbx_description
1 polymer ?
#
loop_
_entity_poly.entity_id
_entity_poly.type
_entity_poly.pdbx_seq_one_letter_code
_entity_poly.pdbx_strand_id
1 'polypeptide(L)'
;MPKLFTPITFRGMEIKNRIVMSPMCMYSCKEDGIITPFHLTHLASRAVGQVGLIITEATAVQPEGRISVEDLGIWDDIHVEGLKDLNEQIHAYGAKAGIQLAHAGRKAVVDSDIFAPSSFRFNSKSKVPIGMDAEDIERTVEAFRQAARRAKEAAFDVVEIHGAHGYLINQFLSPLANK
;
A
#
# COMPACT_ATOMS: atom_id res chain seq x y z
N MET A 1 21.19 -24.29 11.54
CA MET A 1 20.64 -22.92 11.42
C MET A 1 19.11 -22.99 11.52
N PRO A 2 18.44 -22.18 12.36
CA PRO A 2 16.97 -22.21 12.48
C PRO A 2 16.28 -21.89 11.15
N LYS A 3 15.10 -22.50 10.89
CA LYS A 3 14.30 -22.22 9.69
C LYS A 3 14.04 -20.73 9.49
N LEU A 4 13.89 -19.95 10.56
CA LEU A 4 13.64 -18.51 10.44
C LEU A 4 14.71 -17.79 9.60
N PHE A 5 15.97 -18.24 9.64
CA PHE A 5 17.13 -17.59 9.01
C PHE A 5 17.64 -18.28 7.74
N THR A 6 16.89 -19.23 7.19
CA THR A 6 17.27 -19.84 5.91
C THR A 6 16.53 -19.15 4.76
N PRO A 7 17.15 -19.03 3.56
CA PRO A 7 16.50 -18.43 2.40
C PRO A 7 15.18 -19.08 1.98
N ILE A 8 14.38 -18.33 1.23
CA ILE A 8 13.18 -18.79 0.56
C ILE A 8 13.04 -18.09 -0.80
N THR A 9 12.60 -18.82 -1.83
CA THR A 9 12.50 -18.31 -3.20
C THR A 9 11.03 -18.22 -3.64
N PHE A 10 10.64 -17.08 -4.21
CA PHE A 10 9.33 -16.86 -4.81
C PHE A 10 9.52 -16.40 -6.27
N ARG A 11 9.02 -17.18 -7.23
CA ARG A 11 9.10 -16.85 -8.68
C ARG A 11 10.50 -16.44 -9.17
N GLY A 12 11.55 -17.03 -8.61
CA GLY A 12 12.95 -16.74 -8.96
C GLY A 12 13.61 -15.63 -8.13
N MET A 13 12.86 -14.88 -7.31
CA MET A 13 13.41 -13.96 -6.33
C MET A 13 13.72 -14.69 -5.02
N GLU A 14 14.98 -14.68 -4.59
CA GLU A 14 15.38 -15.19 -3.28
C GLU A 14 15.29 -14.09 -2.21
N ILE A 15 14.74 -14.45 -1.05
CA ILE A 15 14.71 -13.65 0.18
C ILE A 15 15.65 -14.34 1.18
N LYS A 16 16.59 -13.59 1.77
CA LYS A 16 17.67 -14.14 2.62
C LYS A 16 17.21 -14.85 3.89
N ASN A 17 16.00 -14.57 4.37
CA ASN A 17 15.40 -15.21 5.54
C ASN A 17 13.86 -15.09 5.50
N ARG A 18 13.17 -15.62 6.51
CA ARG A 18 11.70 -15.67 6.59
C ARG A 18 11.12 -14.54 7.44
N ILE A 19 11.88 -13.48 7.67
CA ILE A 19 11.43 -12.31 8.44
C ILE A 19 10.91 -11.28 7.44
N VAL A 20 9.64 -10.93 7.59
CA VAL A 20 8.97 -9.90 6.80
C VAL A 20 8.54 -8.77 7.72
N MET A 21 8.87 -7.54 7.36
CA MET A 21 8.26 -6.38 7.99
C MET A 21 6.89 -6.16 7.36
N SER A 22 5.84 -6.32 8.17
CA SER A 22 4.44 -6.09 7.78
C SER A 22 4.22 -4.64 7.35
N PRO A 23 3.29 -4.37 6.41
CA PRO A 23 2.91 -3.00 6.07
C PRO A 23 2.22 -2.34 7.27
N MET A 24 2.71 -1.16 7.67
CA MET A 24 2.24 -0.41 8.84
C MET A 24 2.22 1.08 8.49
N CYS A 25 1.04 1.71 8.48
CA CYS A 25 0.91 3.13 8.15
C CYS A 25 1.66 4.04 9.12
N MET A 26 2.43 4.97 8.59
CA MET A 26 3.25 5.90 9.35
C MET A 26 2.64 7.30 9.45
N TYR A 27 1.67 7.64 8.61
CA TYR A 27 1.01 8.94 8.59
C TYR A 27 2.03 10.09 8.61
N SER A 28 3.02 9.99 7.73
CA SER A 28 4.23 10.84 7.75
C SER A 28 4.48 11.51 6.39
N CYS A 29 3.49 11.52 5.50
CA CYS A 29 3.50 12.32 4.28
C CYS A 29 2.88 13.69 4.52
N LYS A 30 3.10 14.61 3.59
CA LYS A 30 2.20 15.73 3.39
C LYS A 30 0.97 15.24 2.62
N GLU A 31 0.04 16.15 2.32
CA GLU A 31 -1.17 15.83 1.56
C GLU A 31 -0.92 15.36 0.11
N ASP A 32 0.34 15.42 -0.36
CA ASP A 32 0.77 14.98 -1.69
C ASP A 32 1.06 13.47 -1.78
N GLY A 33 1.11 12.76 -0.65
CA GLY A 33 1.45 11.32 -0.62
C GLY A 33 2.89 11.00 -1.05
N ILE A 34 3.75 12.02 -1.13
CA ILE A 34 5.15 11.85 -1.52
C ILE A 34 5.94 11.38 -0.30
N ILE A 35 6.84 10.43 -0.54
CA ILE A 35 7.76 9.95 0.49
C ILE A 35 8.55 11.10 1.13
N THR A 36 8.78 10.98 2.43
CA THR A 36 9.52 11.95 3.24
C THR A 36 10.76 11.32 3.87
N PRO A 37 11.71 12.12 4.40
CA PRO A 37 12.89 11.59 5.11
C PRO A 37 12.58 10.64 6.27
N PHE A 38 11.36 10.73 6.84
CA PHE A 38 10.89 9.78 7.84
C PHE A 38 10.88 8.35 7.29
N HIS A 39 10.29 8.12 6.12
CA HIS A 39 10.14 6.79 5.53
C HIS A 39 11.49 6.19 5.15
N LEU A 40 12.38 7.00 4.57
CA LEU A 40 13.75 6.61 4.23
C LEU A 40 14.47 6.07 5.48
N THR A 41 14.47 6.86 6.56
CA THR A 41 15.10 6.47 7.82
C THR A 41 14.41 5.23 8.42
N HIS A 42 13.07 5.22 8.45
CA HIS A 42 12.26 4.20 9.08
C HIS A 42 12.49 2.81 8.48
N LEU A 43 12.38 2.70 7.15
CA LEU A 43 12.43 1.44 6.42
C LEU A 43 13.88 0.97 6.19
N ALA A 44 14.81 1.87 5.83
CA ALA A 44 16.22 1.50 5.68
C ALA A 44 16.82 0.96 6.98
N SER A 45 16.41 1.49 8.14
CA SER A 45 16.83 0.96 9.45
C SER A 45 16.47 -0.51 9.65
N ARG A 46 15.33 -0.99 9.11
CA ARG A 46 14.95 -2.41 9.19
C ARG A 46 15.73 -3.27 8.20
N ALA A 47 16.13 -2.70 7.05
CA ALA A 47 17.00 -3.37 6.10
C ALA A 47 18.39 -3.61 6.72
N VAL A 48 18.96 -2.59 7.39
CA VAL A 48 20.18 -2.71 8.20
C VAL A 48 20.05 -3.81 9.26
N GLY A 49 18.89 -3.88 9.92
CA GLY A 49 18.52 -4.93 10.88
C GLY A 49 18.36 -6.35 10.31
N GLN A 50 18.69 -6.56 9.04
CA GLN A 50 18.68 -7.87 8.36
C GLN A 50 17.30 -8.50 8.15
N VAL A 51 16.23 -7.70 8.11
CA VAL A 51 14.93 -8.16 7.60
C VAL A 51 15.09 -8.68 6.16
N GLY A 52 14.41 -9.77 5.82
CA GLY A 52 14.47 -10.38 4.49
C GLY A 52 13.67 -9.61 3.45
N LEU A 53 12.42 -9.28 3.78
CA LEU A 53 11.50 -8.51 2.93
C LEU A 53 10.83 -7.41 3.76
N ILE A 54 10.81 -6.19 3.24
CA ILE A 54 10.15 -5.05 3.86
C ILE A 54 8.99 -4.63 2.98
N ILE A 55 7.77 -4.70 3.50
CA ILE A 55 6.58 -4.24 2.78
C ILE A 55 6.29 -2.82 3.25
N THR A 56 6.49 -1.85 2.35
CA THR A 56 6.06 -0.47 2.53
C THR A 56 4.57 -0.41 2.83
N GLU A 57 4.19 0.52 3.68
CA GLU A 57 2.82 0.70 4.17
C GLU A 57 1.76 0.82 3.07
N ALA A 58 0.49 0.74 3.46
CA ALA A 58 -0.65 0.92 2.57
C ALA A 58 -0.49 2.22 1.75
N THR A 59 -0.22 2.05 0.45
CA THR A 59 0.05 3.15 -0.47
C THR A 59 -1.14 3.30 -1.40
N ALA A 60 -1.77 4.47 -1.37
CA ALA A 60 -3.04 4.69 -2.02
C ALA A 60 -2.90 4.77 -3.55
N VAL A 61 -3.76 4.04 -4.25
CA VAL A 61 -3.78 4.03 -5.73
C VAL A 61 -4.55 5.22 -6.32
N GLN A 62 -5.35 5.91 -5.50
CA GLN A 62 -6.10 7.13 -5.83
C GLN A 62 -6.05 8.08 -4.61
N PRO A 63 -6.12 9.41 -4.79
CA PRO A 63 -6.15 10.37 -3.68
C PRO A 63 -7.26 10.11 -2.66
N GLU A 64 -8.47 9.79 -3.12
CA GLU A 64 -9.65 9.44 -2.32
C GLU A 64 -9.55 8.04 -1.68
N GLY A 65 -8.59 7.24 -2.14
CA GLY A 65 -8.31 5.89 -1.64
C GLY A 65 -7.40 5.86 -0.40
N ARG A 66 -6.89 7.00 0.04
CA ARG A 66 -6.09 7.08 1.27
C ARG A 66 -6.94 6.82 2.52
N ILE A 67 -6.31 6.26 3.55
CA ILE A 67 -6.85 6.20 4.91
C ILE A 67 -6.87 7.63 5.47
N SER A 68 -5.71 8.28 5.59
CA SER A 68 -5.58 9.69 6.01
C SER A 68 -4.90 10.55 4.94
N VAL A 69 -4.93 11.87 5.09
CA VAL A 69 -4.22 12.79 4.18
C VAL A 69 -2.69 12.63 4.24
N GLU A 70 -2.16 11.99 5.28
CA GLU A 70 -0.72 11.79 5.55
C GLU A 70 -0.20 10.43 5.05
N ASP A 71 -1.04 9.66 4.33
CA ASP A 71 -0.68 8.38 3.73
C ASP A 71 0.20 8.54 2.48
N LEU A 72 1.04 7.53 2.20
CA LEU A 72 1.76 7.42 0.94
C LEU A 72 0.80 7.26 -0.26
N GLY A 73 1.24 7.79 -1.40
CA GLY A 73 0.55 7.74 -2.68
C GLY A 73 1.33 7.05 -3.79
N ILE A 74 0.60 6.50 -4.77
CA ILE A 74 1.15 6.01 -6.05
C ILE A 74 0.17 6.22 -7.22
N TRP A 75 -0.71 7.21 -7.11
CA TRP A 75 -1.71 7.55 -8.12
C TRP A 75 -1.14 8.34 -9.31
N ASP A 76 0.03 8.95 -9.14
CA ASP A 76 0.72 9.79 -10.12
C ASP A 76 2.20 9.38 -10.29
N ASP A 77 2.80 9.67 -11.45
CA ASP A 77 4.19 9.35 -11.77
C ASP A 77 5.19 10.13 -10.91
N ILE A 78 4.80 11.29 -10.34
CA ILE A 78 5.64 12.05 -9.40
C ILE A 78 6.07 11.24 -8.17
N HIS A 79 5.33 10.19 -7.79
CA HIS A 79 5.66 9.37 -6.62
C HIS A 79 6.81 8.39 -6.88
N VAL A 80 7.13 8.10 -8.15
CA VAL A 80 8.04 7.01 -8.52
C VAL A 80 9.46 7.29 -8.06
N GLU A 81 9.96 8.52 -8.26
CA GLU A 81 11.36 8.87 -7.97
C GLU A 81 11.71 8.64 -6.49
N GLY A 82 10.93 9.20 -5.57
CA GLY A 82 11.20 9.02 -4.14
C GLY A 82 11.04 7.58 -3.66
N LEU A 83 10.07 6.83 -4.22
CA LEU A 83 9.91 5.41 -3.91
C LEU A 83 11.08 4.56 -4.43
N LYS A 84 11.65 4.96 -5.58
CA LYS A 84 12.85 4.32 -6.13
C LYS A 84 14.06 4.54 -5.22
N ASP A 85 14.28 5.77 -4.76
CA ASP A 85 15.37 6.09 -3.83
C ASP A 85 15.28 5.28 -2.54
N LEU A 86 14.07 5.09 -2.00
CA LEU A 86 13.83 4.21 -0.86
C LEU A 86 14.24 2.76 -1.16
N ASN A 87 13.82 2.23 -2.31
CA ASN A 87 14.07 0.84 -2.67
C ASN A 87 15.56 0.58 -2.89
N GLU A 88 16.29 1.52 -3.49
CA GLU A 88 17.74 1.46 -3.62
C GLU A 88 18.43 1.36 -2.24
N GLN A 89 17.98 2.13 -1.24
CA GLN A 89 18.49 2.03 0.13
C GLN A 89 18.17 0.69 0.80
N ILE A 90 16.96 0.16 0.62
CA ILE A 90 16.58 -1.17 1.14
C ILE A 90 17.47 -2.26 0.52
N HIS A 91 17.66 -2.22 -0.80
CA HIS A 91 18.47 -3.19 -1.54
C HIS A 91 19.94 -3.12 -1.16
N ALA A 92 20.48 -1.94 -0.84
CA ALA A 92 21.87 -1.76 -0.42
C ALA A 92 22.25 -2.60 0.82
N TYR A 93 21.28 -2.97 1.66
CA TYR A 93 21.47 -3.83 2.84
C TYR A 93 21.00 -5.28 2.62
N GLY A 94 20.76 -5.67 1.37
CA GLY A 94 20.39 -7.03 0.97
C GLY A 94 18.99 -7.46 1.40
N ALA A 95 18.10 -6.53 1.75
CA ALA A 95 16.69 -6.80 1.93
C ALA A 95 15.95 -6.65 0.59
N LYS A 96 14.79 -7.29 0.46
CA LYS A 96 13.85 -7.11 -0.63
C LYS A 96 12.82 -6.04 -0.28
N ALA A 97 12.39 -5.29 -1.29
CA ALA A 97 11.40 -4.23 -1.14
C ALA A 97 10.05 -4.69 -1.69
N GLY A 98 9.00 -4.53 -0.89
CA GLY A 98 7.62 -4.74 -1.28
C GLY A 98 6.79 -3.50 -1.03
N ILE A 99 5.64 -3.40 -1.70
CA ILE A 99 4.67 -2.33 -1.49
C ILE A 99 3.27 -2.92 -1.36
N GLN A 100 2.47 -2.39 -0.44
CA GLN A 100 1.07 -2.74 -0.31
C GLN A 100 0.19 -1.71 -1.03
N LEU A 101 -0.37 -2.07 -2.18
CA LEU A 101 -1.30 -1.22 -2.92
C LEU A 101 -2.68 -1.25 -2.25
N ALA A 102 -3.23 -0.08 -1.96
CA ALA A 102 -4.41 0.04 -1.12
C ALA A 102 -5.45 1.05 -1.62
N HIS A 103 -6.68 0.84 -1.18
CA HIS A 103 -7.78 1.79 -1.28
C HIS A 103 -8.69 1.63 -0.05
N ALA A 104 -8.82 2.65 0.78
CA ALA A 104 -9.50 2.57 2.08
C ALA A 104 -11.04 2.46 1.97
N GLY A 105 -11.60 2.88 0.85
CA GLY A 105 -13.05 2.81 0.60
C GLY A 105 -13.85 3.56 1.67
N ARG A 106 -14.93 2.98 2.19
CA ARG A 106 -15.78 3.65 3.22
C ARG A 106 -15.10 3.98 4.57
N LYS A 107 -13.84 3.58 4.77
CA LYS A 107 -13.04 3.89 5.97
C LYS A 107 -12.06 5.06 5.77
N ALA A 108 -11.97 5.59 4.55
CA ALA A 108 -11.17 6.79 4.27
C ALA A 108 -11.66 7.98 5.11
N VAL A 109 -10.73 8.77 5.64
CA VAL A 109 -11.01 9.98 6.43
C VAL A 109 -10.52 11.26 5.75
N VAL A 110 -10.28 11.20 4.45
CA VAL A 110 -9.92 12.35 3.61
C VAL A 110 -11.10 13.32 3.40
N ASP A 111 -10.79 14.56 3.05
CA ASP A 111 -11.81 15.57 2.75
C ASP A 111 -12.25 15.59 1.28
N SER A 112 -12.73 14.45 0.80
CA SER A 112 -13.33 14.26 -0.52
C SER A 112 -14.52 13.32 -0.44
N ASP A 113 -15.17 13.09 -1.58
CA ASP A 113 -16.04 11.94 -1.76
C ASP A 113 -15.23 10.65 -1.60
N ILE A 114 -15.86 9.64 -1.01
CA ILE A 114 -15.27 8.33 -0.75
C ILE A 114 -16.18 7.25 -1.33
N PHE A 115 -15.58 6.16 -1.81
CA PHE A 115 -16.29 5.14 -2.58
C PHE A 115 -16.36 3.80 -1.83
N ALA A 116 -17.43 3.05 -2.06
CA ALA A 116 -17.62 1.72 -1.49
C ALA A 116 -18.59 0.89 -2.36
N PRO A 117 -18.73 -0.43 -2.14
CA PRO A 117 -19.69 -1.24 -2.89
C PRO A 117 -21.15 -0.80 -2.71
N SER A 118 -21.47 -0.20 -1.55
CA SER A 118 -22.84 0.20 -1.21
C SER A 118 -22.82 1.48 -0.36
N SER A 119 -23.86 2.31 -0.49
CA SER A 119 -23.94 3.65 0.10
C SER A 119 -24.30 3.68 1.60
N PHE A 120 -23.49 3.05 2.45
CA PHE A 120 -23.66 3.15 3.90
C PHE A 120 -22.35 3.20 4.69
N ARG A 121 -22.37 4.02 5.75
CA ARG A 121 -21.22 4.34 6.61
C ARG A 121 -20.66 3.11 7.34
N PHE A 122 -19.36 3.12 7.62
CA PHE A 122 -18.71 2.07 8.42
C PHE A 122 -19.16 2.09 9.90
N ASN A 123 -19.24 3.28 10.50
CA ASN A 123 -19.76 3.50 11.86
C ASN A 123 -20.47 4.85 11.97
N SER A 124 -21.01 5.19 13.14
CA SER A 124 -21.81 6.42 13.36
C SER A 124 -21.07 7.73 13.06
N LYS A 125 -19.74 7.75 13.13
CA LYS A 125 -18.88 8.92 12.89
C LYS A 125 -18.28 8.97 11.47
N SER A 126 -18.41 7.91 10.68
CA SER A 126 -17.86 7.86 9.32
C SER A 126 -18.75 8.60 8.31
N LYS A 127 -18.13 9.12 7.25
CA LYS A 127 -18.83 9.64 6.06
C LYS A 127 -19.66 8.54 5.41
N VAL A 128 -20.75 8.91 4.74
CA VAL A 128 -21.51 8.00 3.88
C VAL A 128 -20.78 7.93 2.55
N PRO A 129 -20.34 6.74 2.09
CA PRO A 129 -19.67 6.62 0.80
C PRO A 129 -20.67 6.71 -0.35
N ILE A 130 -20.18 7.07 -1.53
CA ILE A 130 -20.84 6.83 -2.80
C ILE A 130 -20.77 5.33 -3.10
N GLY A 131 -21.91 4.73 -3.39
CA GLY A 131 -21.99 3.36 -3.90
C GLY A 131 -21.46 3.32 -5.33
N MET A 132 -20.39 2.56 -5.55
CA MET A 132 -19.70 2.48 -6.83
C MET A 132 -20.60 1.85 -7.89
N ASP A 133 -20.66 2.48 -9.06
CA ASP A 133 -21.17 1.85 -10.27
C ASP A 133 -20.08 1.06 -11.01
N ALA A 134 -20.41 0.55 -12.20
CA ALA A 134 -19.46 -0.22 -13.01
C ALA A 134 -18.27 0.62 -13.49
N GLU A 135 -18.49 1.91 -13.80
CA GLU A 135 -17.42 2.81 -14.27
C GLU A 135 -16.46 3.16 -13.14
N ASP A 136 -16.99 3.40 -11.93
CA ASP A 136 -16.18 3.58 -10.73
C ASP A 136 -15.29 2.36 -10.44
N ILE A 137 -15.85 1.15 -10.58
CA ILE A 137 -15.11 -0.10 -10.39
C ILE A 137 -13.98 -0.21 -11.41
N GLU A 138 -14.26 0.01 -12.68
CA GLU A 138 -13.26 -0.05 -13.75
C GLU A 138 -12.16 1.00 -13.54
N ARG A 139 -12.53 2.23 -13.15
CA ARG A 139 -11.57 3.29 -12.81
C ARG A 139 -10.65 2.88 -11.67
N THR A 140 -11.18 2.29 -10.61
CA THR A 140 -10.35 1.81 -9.49
C THR A 140 -9.47 0.62 -9.90
N VAL A 141 -9.97 -0.32 -10.72
CA VAL A 141 -9.15 -1.42 -11.24
C VAL A 141 -7.99 -0.89 -12.08
N GLU A 142 -8.23 0.09 -12.96
CA GLU A 142 -7.15 0.73 -13.73
C GLU A 142 -6.18 1.48 -12.82
N ALA A 143 -6.65 2.12 -11.74
CA ALA A 143 -5.76 2.74 -10.76
C ALA A 143 -4.82 1.73 -10.09
N PHE A 144 -5.31 0.55 -9.69
CA PHE A 144 -4.45 -0.54 -9.20
C PHE A 144 -3.45 -1.01 -10.27
N ARG A 145 -3.86 -1.08 -11.55
CA ARG A 145 -2.97 -1.44 -12.66
C ARG A 145 -1.84 -0.42 -12.82
N GLN A 146 -2.16 0.87 -12.84
CA GLN A 146 -1.18 1.95 -12.96
C GLN A 146 -0.27 2.02 -11.75
N ALA A 147 -0.80 1.81 -10.55
CA ALA A 147 -0.02 1.70 -9.33
C ALA A 147 0.99 0.55 -9.39
N ALA A 148 0.59 -0.63 -9.89
CA ALA A 148 1.50 -1.76 -10.08
C ALA A 148 2.59 -1.47 -11.13
N ARG A 149 2.26 -0.76 -12.22
CA ARG A 149 3.26 -0.27 -13.20
C ARG A 149 4.29 0.63 -12.51
N ARG A 150 3.83 1.64 -11.78
CA ARG A 150 4.70 2.58 -11.05
C ARG A 150 5.55 1.89 -9.99
N ALA A 151 4.98 0.91 -9.28
CA ALA A 151 5.72 0.12 -8.30
C ALA A 151 6.89 -0.64 -8.96
N LYS A 152 6.66 -1.20 -10.15
CA LYS A 152 7.71 -1.83 -10.94
C LYS A 152 8.78 -0.82 -11.38
N GLU A 153 8.37 0.36 -11.85
CA GLU A 153 9.29 1.44 -12.24
C GLU A 153 10.13 1.96 -11.07
N ALA A 154 9.55 1.99 -9.87
CA ALA A 154 10.22 2.30 -8.62
C ALA A 154 11.10 1.15 -8.08
N ALA A 155 11.28 0.06 -8.83
CA ALA A 155 12.10 -1.10 -8.47
C ALA A 155 11.64 -1.86 -7.21
N PHE A 156 10.34 -1.91 -6.91
CA PHE A 156 9.82 -2.88 -5.92
C PHE A 156 9.97 -4.32 -6.45
N ASP A 157 10.37 -5.24 -5.57
CA ASP A 157 10.45 -6.67 -5.89
C ASP A 157 9.09 -7.39 -5.72
N VAL A 158 8.24 -6.88 -4.81
CA VAL A 158 6.95 -7.50 -4.43
C VAL A 158 5.83 -6.46 -4.45
N VAL A 159 4.67 -6.86 -4.97
CA VAL A 159 3.42 -6.12 -4.83
C VAL A 159 2.46 -6.97 -4.01
N GLU A 160 1.92 -6.37 -2.94
CA GLU A 160 0.81 -6.90 -2.17
C GLU A 160 -0.46 -6.09 -2.48
N ILE A 161 -1.59 -6.77 -2.67
CA ILE A 161 -2.90 -6.13 -2.84
C ILE A 161 -3.62 -6.14 -1.49
N HIS A 162 -4.00 -4.95 -0.98
CA HIS A 162 -4.69 -4.86 0.31
C HIS A 162 -6.16 -5.33 0.23
N GLY A 163 -6.38 -6.64 0.31
CA GLY A 163 -7.70 -7.30 0.32
C GLY A 163 -8.40 -7.40 1.68
N ALA A 164 -7.85 -6.81 2.75
CA ALA A 164 -8.26 -7.06 4.15
C ALA A 164 -8.76 -5.80 4.91
N HIS A 165 -8.88 -5.93 6.24
CA HIS A 165 -9.11 -4.86 7.23
C HIS A 165 -10.34 -3.96 7.03
N GLY A 166 -11.32 -4.43 6.27
CA GLY A 166 -12.53 -3.69 5.94
C GLY A 166 -12.30 -2.52 5.00
N TYR A 167 -11.19 -2.50 4.25
CA TYR A 167 -10.93 -1.55 3.16
C TYR A 167 -11.60 -1.99 1.85
N LEU A 168 -11.47 -1.24 0.76
CA LEU A 168 -12.37 -1.32 -0.39
C LEU A 168 -12.56 -2.75 -0.93
N ILE A 169 -11.47 -3.47 -1.22
CA ILE A 169 -11.57 -4.84 -1.72
C ILE A 169 -12.25 -5.74 -0.69
N ASN A 170 -11.91 -5.62 0.60
CA ASN A 170 -12.58 -6.38 1.65
C ASN A 170 -14.07 -6.04 1.76
N GLN A 171 -14.46 -4.80 1.49
CA GLN A 171 -15.86 -4.37 1.49
C GLN A 171 -16.63 -5.10 0.38
N PHE A 172 -16.07 -5.25 -0.82
CA PHE A 172 -16.68 -6.05 -1.89
C PHE A 172 -16.82 -7.52 -1.51
N LEU A 173 -15.85 -8.08 -0.79
CA LEU A 173 -15.83 -9.49 -0.39
C LEU A 173 -16.79 -9.84 0.75
N SER A 174 -17.23 -8.86 1.55
CA SER A 174 -18.04 -9.11 2.74
C SER A 174 -19.52 -8.75 2.52
N PRO A 175 -20.48 -9.67 2.77
CA PRO A 175 -21.91 -9.36 2.68
C PRO A 175 -22.39 -8.37 3.75
N LEU A 176 -21.53 -8.02 4.72
CA LEU A 176 -21.78 -6.96 5.69
C LEU A 176 -21.57 -5.55 5.11
N ALA A 177 -20.89 -5.45 3.97
CA ALA A 177 -20.52 -4.18 3.33
C ALA A 177 -20.99 -4.08 1.86
N ASN A 178 -21.23 -5.21 1.20
CA ASN A 178 -21.74 -5.31 -0.16
C ASN A 178 -23.17 -5.90 -0.15
N LYS A 179 -24.15 -5.13 -0.64
CA LYS A 179 -25.58 -5.42 -0.59
C LYS A 179 -26.21 -5.42 -1.98
#